data_AF-A0A847QHP6-F1
#
_entry.id   AF-A0A847QHP6-F1
#
_cell.length_a   1.000
_cell.length_b   1.000
_cell.length_c   1.000
_cell.angle_alpha   90.00
_cell.angle_beta   90.00
_cell.angle_gamma   90.00
#
_symmetry.space_group_name_H-M   'P 1'
#
loop_
_entity.id
_entity.type
_entity.pdbx_description
1 polymer ?
#
loop_
_entity_poly.entity_id
_entity_poly.type
_entity_poly.pdbx_seq_one_letter_code
_entity_poly.pdbx_strand_id
1 'polypeptide(L)'
;MNNSIMSQALPLDWMSVKKIETALHKSPSKTIRLEINNCLYQLSIEGKWFKFSRLTKKRTIKRATIFETIGEIYNKAIHGQNWRIAESPI
;
A
#
# COMPACT_ATOMS: atom_id res chain seq x y z
N MET A 1 -33.66 5.89 14.49
CA MET A 1 -32.71 6.04 13.36
C MET A 1 -31.36 5.62 13.88
N ASN A 2 -30.93 4.41 13.50
CA ASN A 2 -29.78 3.76 14.10
C ASN A 2 -28.55 4.19 13.29
N ASN A 3 -27.80 5.16 13.80
CA ASN A 3 -26.50 5.51 13.20
C ASN A 3 -25.55 4.34 13.47
N SER A 4 -25.50 3.40 12.55
CA SER A 4 -24.37 2.49 12.40
C SER A 4 -23.15 3.33 12.06
N ILE A 5 -22.48 3.85 13.09
CA ILE A 5 -21.15 4.40 12.96
C ILE A 5 -20.27 3.18 12.68
N MET A 6 -20.16 2.84 11.40
CA MET A 6 -19.10 1.96 10.94
C MET A 6 -17.81 2.61 11.45
N SER A 7 -17.25 2.05 12.52
CA SER A 7 -15.88 2.26 12.93
C SER A 7 -14.97 1.67 11.85
N GLN A 8 -15.08 2.16 10.62
CA GLN A 8 -13.96 2.16 9.70
C GLN A 8 -12.96 3.08 10.37
N ALA A 9 -12.05 2.49 11.15
CA ALA A 9 -10.91 3.20 11.68
C ALA A 9 -10.29 3.95 10.50
N LEU A 10 -10.55 5.26 10.44
CA LEU A 10 -9.96 6.12 9.42
C LEU A 10 -8.46 5.81 9.49
N PRO A 11 -7.81 5.54 8.35
CA PRO A 11 -6.39 5.30 8.38
C PRO A 11 -5.74 6.44 9.15
N LEU A 12 -4.89 6.09 10.11
CA LEU A 12 -4.32 7.06 11.06
C LEU A 12 -3.69 8.27 10.34
N ASP A 13 -3.29 8.08 9.07
CA ASP A 13 -2.92 9.16 8.18
C ASP A 13 -3.56 8.99 6.79
N TRP A 14 -4.74 9.59 6.60
CA TRP A 14 -5.49 9.54 5.34
C TRP A 14 -4.73 10.16 4.16
N MET A 15 -3.89 11.17 4.42
CA MET A 15 -3.14 11.88 3.39
C MET A 15 -2.05 11.00 2.78
N SER A 16 -1.39 10.18 3.60
CA SER A 16 -0.44 9.16 3.18
C SER A 16 -1.10 8.04 2.37
N VAL A 17 -2.26 7.56 2.83
CA VAL A 17 -3.06 6.59 2.07
C VAL A 17 -3.43 7.13 0.70
N LYS A 18 -3.91 8.38 0.64
CA LYS A 18 -4.26 9.06 -0.61
C LYS A 18 -3.06 9.23 -1.53
N LYS A 19 -1.86 9.50 -1.01
CA LYS A 19 -0.62 9.56 -1.80
C LYS A 19 -0.31 8.21 -2.47
N ILE A 20 -0.40 7.13 -1.70
CA ILE A 20 -0.16 5.76 -2.19
C ILE A 20 -1.20 5.41 -3.26
N GLU A 21 -2.48 5.67 -2.98
CA GLU A 21 -3.57 5.46 -3.92
C GLU A 21 -3.39 6.25 -5.21
N THR A 22 -3.07 7.55 -5.10
CA THR A 22 -2.82 8.43 -6.24
C THR A 22 -1.67 7.91 -7.10
N ALA A 23 -0.56 7.49 -6.48
CA ALA A 23 0.58 6.91 -7.20
C ALA A 23 0.19 5.61 -7.90
N LEU A 24 -0.60 4.76 -7.25
CA LEU A 24 -1.09 3.50 -7.78
C LEU A 24 -2.03 3.71 -8.98
N HIS A 25 -2.93 4.69 -8.90
CA HIS A 25 -3.82 5.06 -9.98
C HIS A 25 -3.09 5.71 -11.16
N LYS A 26 -2.05 6.50 -10.89
CA LYS A 26 -1.20 7.15 -11.90
C LYS A 26 -0.31 6.13 -12.64
N SER A 27 0.01 5.00 -12.02
CA SER A 27 0.79 3.94 -12.66
C SER A 27 -0.04 3.23 -13.75
N PRO A 28 0.46 3.13 -15.00
CA PRO A 28 -0.26 2.46 -16.08
C PRO A 28 -0.48 0.97 -15.78
N SER A 29 0.48 0.32 -15.10
CA SER A 29 0.41 -1.09 -14.71
C SER A 29 -0.29 -1.31 -13.36
N LYS A 30 -0.93 -0.27 -12.79
CA LYS A 30 -1.58 -0.29 -11.46
C LYS A 30 -0.71 -0.93 -10.38
N THR A 31 0.60 -0.66 -10.48
CA THR A 31 1.63 -1.20 -9.61
C THR A 31 2.62 -0.11 -9.27
N ILE A 32 2.94 0.01 -7.98
CA ILE A 32 3.97 0.94 -7.47
C ILE A 32 4.93 0.19 -6.55
N ARG A 33 6.08 0.82 -6.29
CA ARG A 33 7.04 0.34 -5.31
C ARG A 33 7.05 1.26 -4.11
N LEU A 34 7.10 0.67 -2.93
CA LEU A 34 7.17 1.37 -1.65
C LEU A 34 8.43 0.89 -0.95
N GLU A 35 9.29 1.81 -0.53
CA GLU A 35 10.40 1.46 0.36
C GLU A 35 9.96 1.78 1.78
N ILE A 36 9.96 0.77 2.65
CA ILE A 36 9.57 0.88 4.07
C ILE A 36 10.71 0.30 4.89
N ASN A 37 11.28 1.10 5.78
CA ASN A 37 12.37 0.72 6.67
C ASN A 37 13.54 0.03 5.92
N ASN A 38 13.97 0.65 4.82
CA ASN A 38 15.03 0.15 3.93
C ASN A 38 14.74 -1.20 3.26
N CYS A 39 13.48 -1.65 3.29
CA CYS A 39 12.99 -2.81 2.55
C CYS A 39 12.10 -2.35 1.40
N LEU A 40 12.27 -2.96 0.23
CA LEU A 40 11.43 -2.67 -0.93
C LEU A 40 10.18 -3.54 -0.90
N TYR A 41 9.04 -2.93 -1.18
CA TYR A 41 7.73 -3.55 -1.31
C TYR A 41 7.13 -3.13 -2.65
N GLN A 42 6.23 -3.95 -3.15
CA GLN A 42 5.48 -3.72 -4.36
C GLN A 42 4.01 -3.77 -3.99
N LEU A 43 3.28 -2.71 -4.32
CA LEU A 43 1.83 -2.65 -4.19
C LEU A 43 1.24 -2.71 -5.59
N SER A 44 0.38 -3.69 -5.84
CA SER A 44 -0.31 -3.89 -7.12
C SER A 44 -1.80 -4.04 -6.89
N ILE A 45 -2.63 -3.57 -7.84
CA ILE A 45 -4.07 -3.83 -7.84
C ILE A 45 -4.33 -5.13 -8.62
N GLU A 46 -5.02 -6.09 -7.99
CA GLU A 46 -5.43 -7.36 -8.59
C GLU A 46 -6.96 -7.47 -8.48
N GLY A 47 -7.67 -6.93 -9.48
CA GLY A 47 -9.13 -6.86 -9.48
C GLY A 47 -9.66 -5.91 -8.38
N LYS A 48 -10.33 -6.47 -7.37
CA LYS A 48 -10.84 -5.74 -6.20
C LYS A 48 -9.87 -5.74 -5.01
N TRP A 49 -8.76 -6.47 -5.12
CA TRP A 49 -7.83 -6.69 -4.02
C TRP A 49 -6.54 -5.92 -4.21
N PHE A 50 -5.91 -5.53 -3.10
CA PHE A 50 -4.59 -4.90 -3.12
C PHE A 50 -3.54 -5.92 -2.71
N LYS A 51 -2.61 -6.20 -3.63
CA LYS A 51 -1.54 -7.15 -3.41
C LYS A 51 -0.29 -6.41 -2.98
N PHE A 52 0.13 -6.67 -1.74
CA PHE A 52 1.30 -6.06 -1.13
C PHE A 52 2.41 -7.10 -0.98
N SER A 53 3.48 -6.94 -1.75
CA SER A 53 4.55 -7.91 -1.89
C SER A 53 5.88 -7.33 -1.46
N ARG A 54 6.50 -7.87 -0.41
CA ARG A 54 7.88 -7.55 -0.04
C ARG A 54 8.83 -8.10 -1.10
N LEU A 55 9.67 -7.24 -1.65
CA LEU A 55 10.70 -7.59 -2.62
C LEU A 55 12.04 -7.88 -1.93
N THR A 56 12.85 -8.76 -2.51
CA THR A 56 14.26 -8.96 -2.16
C THR A 56 15.14 -7.91 -2.85
N LYS A 57 16.42 -7.82 -2.46
CA LYS A 57 17.42 -6.99 -3.18
C LYS A 57 17.51 -7.31 -4.68
N LYS A 58 17.22 -8.55 -5.09
CA LYS A 58 17.15 -8.99 -6.49
C LYS A 58 15.80 -8.68 -7.16
N ARG A 59 14.95 -7.85 -6.55
CA ARG A 59 13.59 -7.49 -7.01
C ARG A 59 12.64 -8.68 -7.17
N THR A 60 12.93 -9.81 -6.55
CA THR A 60 12.01 -10.97 -6.52
C THR A 60 11.05 -10.88 -5.36
N ILE A 61 9.83 -11.40 -5.50
CA ILE A 61 8.83 -11.43 -4.42
C ILE A 61 9.31 -12.38 -3.32
N LYS A 62 9.60 -11.85 -2.13
CA LYS A 62 9.97 -12.62 -0.95
C LYS A 62 8.74 -13.11 -0.18
N ARG A 63 7.73 -12.25 -0.06
CA ARG A 63 6.49 -12.50 0.67
C ARG A 63 5.40 -11.63 0.08
N ALA A 64 4.25 -12.22 -0.24
CA ALA A 64 3.07 -11.48 -0.67
C ALA A 64 1.98 -11.56 0.39
N THR A 65 1.21 -10.50 0.53
CA THR A 65 0.05 -10.42 1.41
C THR A 65 -1.04 -9.66 0.66
N ILE A 66 -2.23 -10.23 0.64
CA ILE A 66 -3.39 -9.63 -0.01
C ILE A 66 -4.18 -8.89 1.06
N PHE A 67 -4.57 -7.67 0.75
CA PHE A 67 -5.34 -6.80 1.64
C PHE A 67 -6.61 -6.34 0.94
N GLU A 68 -7.64 -6.07 1.74
CA GLU A 68 -8.92 -5.58 1.24
C GLU A 68 -8.81 -4.12 0.78
N THR A 69 -8.03 -3.31 1.50
CA THR A 69 -7.91 -1.86 1.23
C THR A 69 -6.48 -1.33 1.42
N ILE A 70 -6.17 -0.21 0.75
CA ILE A 70 -4.92 0.53 0.95
C ILE A 70 -4.79 1.04 2.40
N GLY A 71 -5.91 1.40 3.04
CA GLY A 71 -5.93 1.81 4.43
C GLY A 71 -5.43 0.73 5.38
N GLU A 72 -5.82 -0.53 5.16
CA GLU A 72 -5.27 -1.65 5.93
C GLU A 72 -3.78 -1.87 5.69
N ILE A 73 -3.33 -1.78 4.43
CA ILE A 73 -1.90 -1.87 4.10
C ILE A 73 -1.14 -0.79 4.85
N TYR A 74 -1.65 0.44 4.83
CA TYR A 74 -1.01 1.54 5.52
C TYR A 74 -0.95 1.29 7.02
N ASN A 75 -2.09 1.02 7.66
CA ASN A 75 -2.17 0.82 9.10
C ASN A 75 -1.32 -0.37 9.58
N LYS A 76 -1.27 -1.49 8.83
CA LYS A 76 -0.56 -2.70 9.24
C LYS A 76 0.91 -2.73 8.86
N ALA A 77 1.29 -2.16 7.72
CA ALA A 77 2.63 -2.33 7.14
C ALA A 77 3.44 -1.03 7.07
N ILE A 78 2.81 0.15 7.06
CA ILE A 78 3.46 1.44 6.79
C ILE A 78 3.44 2.34 8.03
N HIS A 79 2.35 2.31 8.79
CA HIS A 79 2.12 3.17 9.93
C HIS A 79 3.24 3.02 10.97
N GLY A 80 3.77 4.14 11.45
CA GLY A 80 4.89 4.17 12.39
C GLY A 80 6.24 3.73 11.82
N GLN A 81 6.34 3.44 10.51
CA GLN A 81 7.59 3.09 9.84
C GLN A 81 8.06 4.24 8.94
N ASN A 82 9.38 4.35 8.74
CA ASN A 82 9.92 5.28 7.75
C ASN A 82 9.66 4.73 6.34
N TRP A 83 8.86 5.43 5.53
CA TRP A 83 8.44 4.95 4.21
C TRP A 83 8.54 6.03 3.13
N ARG A 84 8.75 5.60 1.89
CA ARG A 84 8.73 6.44 0.68
C ARG A 84 8.24 5.67 -0.53
N ILE A 85 7.68 6.37 -1.52
CA ILE A 85 7.36 5.77 -2.81
C ILE A 85 8.68 5.65 -3.58
N ALA A 86 9.14 4.42 -3.80
CA ALA A 86 10.28 4.16 -4.67
C ALA A 86 9.80 4.33 -6.11
N GLU A 87 10.41 5.24 -6.85
CA GLU A 87 9.98 5.58 -8.20
C GLU A 87 9.77 4.31 -9.05
N SER A 88 8.62 4.27 -9.73
CA SER A 88 8.29 3.18 -10.65
C SER A 88 9.39 3.13 -11.71
N PRO A 89 9.88 1.94 -12.11
CA PRO A 89 10.79 1.89 -13.25
C PRO A 89 10.07 2.51 -14.45
N ILE A 90 10.68 3.56 -14.98
CA ILE A 90 10.32 4.21 -16.25
C ILE A 90 10.42 3.15 -17.35
#